data_AF-A0A2G6T700-F1
#
_entry.id   AF-A0A2G6T700-F1
#
_cell.length_a   1.000
_cell.length_b   1.000
_cell.length_c   1.000
_cell.angle_alpha   90.00
_cell.angle_beta   90.00
_cell.angle_gamma   90.00
#
_symmetry.space_group_name_H-M   'P 1'
#
loop_
_entity.id
_entity.type
_entity.pdbx_description
1 polymer ?
#
loop_
_entity_poly.entity_id
_entity_poly.type
_entity_poly.pdbx_seq_one_letter_code
_entity_poly.pdbx_strand_id
1 'polypeptide(L)'
;MVFTFDSTQLGAPVLSGLQGALRGVIKACAIDGFGAGAVATLTVSGGVATATYSGSHPFKVGYVAQYAGATPAALNGNKVILSITANAVTFAAPGVPDGAATGSITSKAAPAGWQELFAGTLANVIALKPAAVEATGCVLRIDDTTTSTARMVGYESMSDINTGAGPFPTTAQVSGGLYLPKSELTTSAARPWRMYVTSRAIILAIAPNSAQPTSYGVYVLGDFPSNKGVDPYACIVSGGGTGVTNGTGSTVWDGSAAVSFPASTNFGCYAARGALGIGGSVGVMKLGPLAGVTRVFSGAVTYPLATLTFPNPSDNSLRLGPVDLYIGGDLRGVLPGVYHSPQPVAMGGYFGVGQRVAGQGVYEGRVFEAISVGDPGGPSTGVLFVDVTGPWGV
;
A
#
# COMPACT_ATOMS: atom_id res chain seq x y z
N MET A 1 3.57 -13.01 -1.75
CA MET A 1 4.24 -12.38 -0.59
C MET A 1 3.88 -10.90 -0.60
N VAL A 2 3.69 -10.30 0.57
CA VAL A 2 3.46 -8.86 0.72
C VAL A 2 4.72 -8.24 1.33
N PHE A 3 5.25 -7.19 0.69
CA PHE A 3 6.33 -6.37 1.22
C PHE A 3 5.72 -5.20 1.97
N THR A 4 6.03 -5.06 3.26
CA THR A 4 5.51 -3.99 4.11
C THR A 4 6.63 -3.00 4.43
N PHE A 5 6.30 -1.71 4.36
CA PHE A 5 7.21 -0.62 4.64
C PHE A 5 6.52 0.47 5.44
N ASP A 6 7.26 1.18 6.29
CA ASP A 6 6.77 2.37 6.96
C ASP A 6 7.87 3.39 7.25
N SER A 7 7.44 4.63 7.45
CA SER A 7 8.32 5.79 7.64
C SER A 7 9.18 5.75 8.92
N THR A 8 8.93 4.82 9.84
CA THR A 8 9.71 4.71 11.10
C THR A 8 10.86 3.72 10.99
N GLN A 9 10.97 2.98 9.88
CA GLN A 9 12.13 2.11 9.66
C GLN A 9 13.40 2.94 9.48
N LEU A 10 14.51 2.44 10.02
CA LEU A 10 15.81 3.09 9.86
C LEU A 10 16.18 3.20 8.38
N GLY A 11 16.61 4.39 7.94
CA GLY A 11 16.97 4.64 6.55
C GLY A 11 15.77 4.66 5.59
N ALA A 12 14.53 4.67 6.10
CA ALA A 12 13.35 4.91 5.29
C ALA A 12 13.41 6.31 4.65
N PRO A 13 13.01 6.45 3.38
CA PRO A 13 12.97 7.76 2.71
C PRO A 13 11.98 8.71 3.40
N VAL A 14 12.35 9.99 3.43
CA VAL A 14 11.54 11.04 4.03
C VAL A 14 10.50 11.54 3.03
N LEU A 15 9.22 11.27 3.30
CA LEU A 15 8.11 11.96 2.63
C LEU A 15 8.00 13.37 3.21
N SER A 16 7.89 14.38 2.34
CA SER A 16 7.76 15.78 2.73
C SER A 16 7.02 16.57 1.64
N GLY A 17 6.87 17.89 1.85
CA GLY A 17 6.26 18.79 0.86
C GLY A 17 7.18 19.17 -0.30
N LEU A 18 8.41 18.66 -0.36
CA LEU A 18 9.36 18.96 -1.42
C LEU A 18 9.08 18.16 -2.70
N GLN A 19 9.58 18.65 -3.83
CA GLN A 19 9.51 17.94 -5.12
C GLN A 19 10.31 16.64 -5.04
N GLY A 20 9.81 15.58 -5.69
CA GLY A 20 10.49 14.27 -5.74
C GLY A 20 10.44 13.43 -4.46
N ALA A 21 9.88 13.95 -3.35
CA ALA A 21 9.81 13.21 -2.08
C ALA A 21 8.95 11.94 -2.18
N LEU A 22 7.80 11.99 -2.84
CA LEU A 22 6.95 10.82 -3.02
C LEU A 22 7.56 9.84 -4.03
N ARG A 23 8.15 10.36 -5.12
CA ARG A 23 8.93 9.52 -6.06
C ARG A 23 10.01 8.74 -5.31
N GLY A 24 10.74 9.39 -4.42
CA GLY A 24 11.78 8.77 -3.60
C GLY A 24 11.25 7.63 -2.73
N VAL A 25 10.10 7.84 -2.06
CA VAL A 25 9.44 6.79 -1.25
C VAL A 25 9.06 5.58 -2.10
N ILE A 26 8.39 5.82 -3.24
CA ILE A 26 7.91 4.75 -4.11
C ILE A 26 9.08 3.95 -4.70
N LYS A 27 10.09 4.64 -5.21
CA LYS A 27 11.28 4.00 -5.79
C LYS A 27 12.04 3.15 -4.77
N ALA A 28 12.24 3.68 -3.56
CA ALA A 28 12.95 2.98 -2.51
C ALA A 28 12.26 1.67 -2.09
N CYS A 29 10.93 1.61 -2.09
CA CYS A 29 10.23 0.42 -1.64
C CYS A 29 9.91 -0.56 -2.79
N ALA A 30 9.57 -0.04 -3.98
CA ALA A 30 9.13 -0.88 -5.09
C ALA A 30 10.30 -1.45 -5.90
N ILE A 31 11.42 -0.72 -6.01
CA ILE A 31 12.50 -1.01 -6.97
C ILE A 31 13.84 -1.21 -6.25
N ASP A 32 14.27 -0.26 -5.41
CA ASP A 32 15.67 -0.21 -4.96
C ASP A 32 15.92 -0.95 -3.62
N GLY A 33 14.95 -0.91 -2.70
CA GLY A 33 15.15 -1.22 -1.28
C GLY A 33 15.80 -0.04 -0.55
N PHE A 34 15.88 -0.10 0.78
CA PHE A 34 16.52 0.93 1.60
C PHE A 34 17.09 0.37 2.90
N GLY A 35 17.78 1.21 3.67
CA GLY A 35 18.39 0.79 4.94
C GLY A 35 19.48 -0.27 4.76
N ALA A 36 20.20 -0.22 3.65
CA ALA A 36 21.27 -1.17 3.36
C ALA A 36 22.39 -1.08 4.40
N GLY A 37 22.81 -2.22 4.93
CA GLY A 37 23.85 -2.30 5.96
C GLY A 37 24.61 -3.61 5.90
N ALA A 38 25.85 -3.58 6.40
CA ALA A 38 26.68 -4.76 6.59
C ALA A 38 26.10 -5.63 7.71
N VAL A 39 26.08 -6.94 7.49
CA VAL A 39 25.74 -7.93 8.51
C VAL A 39 27.03 -8.34 9.21
N ALA A 40 27.13 -8.08 10.51
CA ALA A 40 28.35 -8.32 11.27
C ALA A 40 28.63 -9.81 11.44
N THR A 41 27.60 -10.59 11.80
CA THR A 41 27.65 -12.05 11.78
C THR A 41 26.32 -12.62 11.31
N LEU A 42 26.36 -13.78 10.67
CA LEU A 42 25.18 -14.55 10.30
C LEU A 42 25.44 -16.01 10.66
N THR A 43 24.64 -16.57 11.57
CA THR A 43 24.84 -17.93 12.07
C THR A 43 23.54 -18.71 12.00
N VAL A 44 23.60 -19.95 11.53
CA VAL A 44 22.47 -20.88 11.49
C VAL A 44 22.54 -21.83 12.67
N SER A 45 21.42 -22.02 13.36
CA SER A 45 21.24 -23.07 14.34
C SER A 45 19.81 -23.60 14.27
N GLY A 46 19.65 -24.92 14.17
CA GLY A 46 18.33 -25.56 14.16
C GLY A 46 17.41 -25.08 13.04
N GLY A 47 17.98 -24.74 11.88
CA GLY A 47 17.23 -24.22 10.73
C GLY A 47 16.76 -22.77 10.86
N VAL A 48 17.27 -22.01 11.85
CA VAL A 48 17.03 -20.57 12.00
C VAL A 48 18.35 -19.82 11.84
N ALA A 49 18.38 -18.86 10.94
CA ALA A 49 19.50 -17.95 10.78
C ALA A 49 19.31 -16.73 11.68
N THR A 50 20.37 -16.35 12.39
CA THR A 50 20.44 -15.13 13.21
C THR A 50 21.47 -14.20 12.61
N ALA A 51 21.04 -13.05 12.11
CA ALA A 51 21.89 -11.96 11.63
C ALA A 51 22.10 -10.94 12.75
N THR A 52 23.34 -10.55 13.02
CA THR A 52 23.67 -9.49 13.97
C THR A 52 24.30 -8.29 13.28
N TYR A 53 24.13 -7.11 13.88
CA TYR A 53 24.56 -5.83 13.38
C TYR A 53 25.39 -5.10 14.43
N SER A 54 26.28 -4.21 13.99
CA SER A 54 27.06 -3.35 14.90
C SER A 54 26.22 -2.26 15.59
N GLY A 55 24.99 -2.03 15.11
CA GLY A 55 24.04 -1.07 15.65
C GLY A 55 22.60 -1.42 15.28
N SER A 56 21.73 -0.42 15.24
CA SER A 56 20.33 -0.58 14.86
C SER A 56 20.15 -0.97 13.39
N HIS A 57 19.05 -1.65 13.08
CA HIS A 57 18.70 -2.14 11.75
C HIS A 57 17.27 -1.72 11.32
N PRO A 58 16.93 -1.75 10.02
CA PRO A 58 15.63 -1.26 9.52
C PRO A 58 14.45 -2.23 9.71
N PHE A 59 14.69 -3.44 10.21
CA PHE A 59 13.73 -4.54 10.14
C PHE A 59 12.73 -4.58 11.28
N LYS A 60 11.54 -5.10 10.96
CA LYS A 60 10.44 -5.39 11.89
C LYS A 60 9.93 -6.82 11.68
N VAL A 61 9.31 -7.41 12.70
CA VAL A 61 8.73 -8.75 12.60
C VAL A 61 7.70 -8.81 11.47
N GLY A 62 7.78 -9.84 10.63
CA GLY A 62 6.94 -10.06 9.44
C GLY A 62 7.26 -9.17 8.24
N TYR A 63 8.26 -8.27 8.33
CA TYR A 63 8.74 -7.52 7.16
C TYR A 63 9.75 -8.37 6.38
N VAL A 64 10.04 -7.97 5.15
CA VAL A 64 10.93 -8.72 4.26
C VAL A 64 12.28 -8.00 4.16
N ALA A 65 13.35 -8.73 4.51
CA ALA A 65 14.73 -8.32 4.33
C ALA A 65 15.33 -9.00 3.11
N GLN A 66 16.18 -8.32 2.35
CA GLN A 66 16.96 -8.93 1.29
C GLN A 66 18.40 -9.08 1.75
N TYR A 67 18.90 -10.31 1.77
CA TYR A 67 20.29 -10.65 2.07
C TYR A 67 21.07 -10.97 0.81
N ALA A 68 22.34 -10.58 0.77
CA ALA A 68 23.24 -10.88 -0.34
C ALA A 68 24.67 -11.09 0.16
N GLY A 69 25.46 -11.86 -0.59
CA GLY A 69 26.88 -12.07 -0.32
C GLY A 69 27.20 -13.17 0.71
N ALA A 70 26.21 -13.92 1.19
CA ALA A 70 26.39 -15.03 2.13
C ALA A 70 26.73 -16.34 1.42
N THR A 71 27.60 -17.12 2.06
CA THR A 71 27.84 -18.54 1.79
C THR A 71 27.51 -19.33 3.06
N PRO A 72 26.61 -20.32 3.03
CA PRO A 72 25.94 -20.89 1.85
C PRO A 72 24.94 -19.95 1.15
N ALA A 73 24.81 -20.10 -0.17
CA ALA A 73 24.00 -19.21 -1.01
C ALA A 73 22.49 -19.23 -0.67
N ALA A 74 22.01 -20.29 -0.02
CA ALA A 74 20.62 -20.41 0.45
C ALA A 74 20.23 -19.33 1.48
N LEU A 75 21.20 -18.67 2.12
CA LEU A 75 20.97 -17.56 3.04
C LEU A 75 20.71 -16.23 2.33
N ASN A 76 21.00 -16.13 1.03
CA ASN A 76 20.71 -14.94 0.23
C ASN A 76 19.24 -14.86 -0.20
N GLY A 77 18.86 -13.72 -0.77
CA GLY A 77 17.53 -13.43 -1.26
C GLY A 77 16.59 -12.84 -0.21
N ASN A 78 15.29 -12.87 -0.51
CA ASN A 78 14.27 -12.26 0.34
C ASN A 78 13.90 -13.21 1.49
N LYS A 79 13.98 -12.69 2.73
CA LYS A 79 13.76 -13.41 3.99
C LYS A 79 12.72 -12.68 4.83
N VAL A 80 11.68 -13.39 5.26
CA VAL A 80 10.70 -12.87 6.22
C VAL A 80 11.32 -12.89 7.61
N ILE A 81 11.27 -11.75 8.29
CA ILE A 81 11.85 -11.58 9.62
C ILE A 81 10.91 -12.18 10.67
N LEU A 82 11.43 -13.09 11.50
CA LEU A 82 10.68 -13.83 12.51
C LEU A 82 10.76 -13.18 13.89
N SER A 83 11.94 -12.67 14.25
CA SER A 83 12.15 -11.95 15.51
C SER A 83 13.19 -10.85 15.33
N ILE A 84 13.17 -9.86 16.22
CA ILE A 84 14.14 -8.77 16.26
C ILE A 84 14.58 -8.49 17.71
N THR A 85 15.78 -7.97 17.85
CA THR A 85 16.24 -7.22 19.04
C THR A 85 16.67 -5.83 18.58
N ALA A 86 17.42 -5.08 19.40
CA ALA A 86 17.97 -3.80 18.98
C ALA A 86 19.03 -3.94 17.85
N ASN A 87 19.72 -5.08 17.78
CA ASN A 87 20.90 -5.28 16.92
C ASN A 87 20.97 -6.67 16.28
N ALA A 88 19.88 -7.45 16.32
CA ALA A 88 19.83 -8.77 15.71
C ALA A 88 18.44 -9.08 15.16
N VAL A 89 18.40 -9.89 14.10
CA VAL A 89 17.15 -10.41 13.53
C VAL A 89 17.27 -11.88 13.22
N THR A 90 16.14 -12.59 13.19
CA THR A 90 16.09 -13.99 12.78
C THR A 90 15.23 -14.21 11.54
N PHE A 91 15.57 -15.24 10.77
CA PHE A 91 14.75 -15.72 9.66
C PHE A 91 14.91 -17.23 9.46
N ALA A 92 13.95 -17.85 8.78
CA ALA A 92 13.99 -19.28 8.51
C ALA A 92 15.10 -19.64 7.49
N ALA A 93 15.91 -20.64 7.83
CA ALA A 93 16.97 -21.20 7.00
C ALA A 93 16.84 -22.75 6.94
N PRO A 94 15.70 -23.28 6.50
CA PRO A 94 15.49 -24.73 6.43
C PRO A 94 16.49 -25.37 5.47
N GLY A 95 17.07 -26.50 5.89
CA GLY A 95 18.02 -27.26 5.07
C GLY A 95 19.41 -26.62 4.96
N VAL A 96 19.69 -25.52 5.66
CA VAL A 96 21.05 -24.96 5.75
C VAL A 96 21.75 -25.57 6.96
N PRO A 97 22.98 -26.13 6.81
CA PRO A 97 23.73 -26.68 7.95
C PRO A 97 24.02 -25.62 9.02
N ASP A 98 24.05 -26.06 10.26
CA ASP A 98 24.41 -25.22 11.40
C ASP A 98 25.86 -24.71 11.28
N GLY A 99 26.08 -23.46 11.64
CA GLY A 99 27.38 -22.81 11.56
C GLY A 99 27.34 -21.35 11.12
N ALA A 100 28.50 -20.71 11.12
CA ALA A 100 28.65 -19.32 10.67
C ALA A 100 28.70 -19.25 9.15
N ALA A 101 27.88 -18.38 8.58
CA ALA A 101 27.97 -18.01 7.18
C ALA A 101 29.20 -17.15 6.93
N THR A 102 29.79 -17.29 5.74
CA THR A 102 30.95 -16.53 5.30
C THR A 102 30.60 -15.59 4.13
N GLY A 103 31.52 -14.70 3.78
CA GLY A 103 31.38 -13.73 2.69
C GLY A 103 31.10 -12.30 3.15
N SER A 104 31.00 -11.38 2.19
CA SER A 104 30.68 -9.97 2.44
C SER A 104 29.17 -9.79 2.50
N ILE A 105 28.59 -10.12 3.65
CA ILE A 105 27.13 -10.20 3.81
C ILE A 105 26.55 -8.80 4.00
N THR A 106 25.54 -8.48 3.17
CA THR A 106 24.76 -7.25 3.27
C THR A 106 23.29 -7.58 3.44
N SER A 107 22.55 -6.66 4.06
CA SER A 107 21.10 -6.74 4.14
C SER A 107 20.47 -5.37 3.92
N LYS A 108 19.25 -5.34 3.39
CA LYS A 108 18.42 -4.14 3.23
C LYS A 108 16.93 -4.48 3.35
N ALA A 109 16.07 -3.48 3.57
CA ALA A 109 14.63 -3.66 3.35
C ALA A 109 14.43 -4.08 1.88
N ALA A 110 13.80 -5.25 1.68
CA ALA A 110 13.75 -5.86 0.36
C ALA A 110 12.87 -5.02 -0.59
N PRO A 111 13.32 -4.69 -1.81
CA PRO A 111 12.43 -4.11 -2.80
C PRO A 111 11.35 -5.12 -3.20
N ALA A 112 10.18 -4.60 -3.59
CA ALA A 112 9.05 -5.43 -3.98
C ALA A 112 9.13 -6.00 -5.42
N GLY A 113 10.16 -5.63 -6.19
CA GLY A 113 10.45 -6.23 -7.49
C GLY A 113 9.72 -5.62 -8.68
N TRP A 114 9.24 -4.37 -8.56
CA TRP A 114 8.66 -3.64 -9.69
C TRP A 114 9.76 -3.05 -10.58
N GLN A 115 9.41 -2.76 -11.83
CA GLN A 115 10.33 -2.18 -12.81
C GLN A 115 10.09 -0.68 -12.96
N GLU A 116 11.16 0.11 -12.96
CA GLU A 116 11.14 1.51 -13.42
C GLU A 116 11.29 1.54 -14.94
N LEU A 117 10.36 2.21 -15.62
CA LEU A 117 10.46 2.48 -17.05
C LEU A 117 11.03 3.89 -17.26
N PHE A 118 11.83 4.05 -18.32
CA PHE A 118 12.38 5.35 -18.74
C PHE A 118 13.16 6.07 -17.62
N ALA A 119 13.94 5.29 -16.85
CA ALA A 119 14.68 5.81 -15.70
C ALA A 119 15.60 6.99 -16.10
N GLY A 120 15.52 8.08 -15.34
CA GLY A 120 16.38 9.25 -15.53
C GLY A 120 15.99 10.19 -16.67
N THR A 121 14.90 9.92 -17.42
CA THR A 121 14.48 10.80 -18.52
C THR A 121 13.88 12.12 -18.04
N LEU A 122 13.19 12.14 -16.89
CA LEU A 122 12.64 13.35 -16.28
C LEU A 122 12.94 13.39 -14.77
N ALA A 123 13.28 14.58 -14.28
CA ALA A 123 13.41 14.81 -12.85
C ALA A 123 12.04 14.69 -12.17
N ASN A 124 12.00 13.99 -11.03
CA ASN A 124 10.82 13.85 -10.18
C ASN A 124 9.59 13.18 -10.85
N VAL A 125 9.77 12.50 -11.98
CA VAL A 125 8.73 11.66 -12.58
C VAL A 125 9.18 10.20 -12.51
N ILE A 126 8.24 9.28 -12.26
CA ILE A 126 8.49 7.84 -12.31
C ILE A 126 7.36 7.13 -13.04
N ALA A 127 7.71 6.21 -13.93
CA ALA A 127 6.80 5.24 -14.51
C ALA A 127 7.19 3.86 -13.99
N LEU A 128 6.24 3.13 -13.39
CA LEU A 128 6.47 1.82 -12.79
C LEU A 128 5.50 0.79 -13.33
N LYS A 129 5.99 -0.44 -13.50
CA LYS A 129 5.24 -1.58 -14.03
C LYS A 129 5.50 -2.83 -13.19
N PRO A 130 4.47 -3.68 -12.93
CA PRO A 130 4.68 -5.01 -12.37
C PRO A 130 5.64 -5.84 -13.21
N ALA A 131 6.59 -6.55 -12.59
CA ALA A 131 7.47 -7.49 -13.28
C ALA A 131 6.84 -8.88 -13.49
N ALA A 132 5.71 -9.15 -12.83
CA ALA A 132 4.99 -10.41 -12.91
C ALA A 132 4.43 -10.65 -14.32
N VAL A 133 4.58 -11.88 -14.82
CA VAL A 133 4.16 -12.27 -16.18
C VAL A 133 2.64 -12.28 -16.30
N GLU A 134 1.96 -12.60 -15.20
CA GLU A 134 0.50 -12.64 -15.06
C GLU A 134 -0.13 -11.27 -14.76
N ALA A 135 0.65 -10.19 -14.74
CA ALA A 135 0.12 -8.85 -14.56
C ALA A 135 -0.58 -8.34 -15.82
N THR A 136 -1.50 -7.39 -15.68
CA THR A 136 -2.16 -6.71 -16.83
C THR A 136 -1.16 -6.01 -17.76
N GLY A 137 0.02 -5.68 -17.22
CA GLY A 137 1.06 -4.96 -17.91
C GLY A 137 0.87 -3.45 -17.93
N CYS A 138 -0.18 -2.94 -17.27
CA CYS A 138 -0.44 -1.52 -17.09
C CYS A 138 0.72 -0.82 -16.38
N VAL A 139 0.91 0.45 -16.71
CA VAL A 139 1.98 1.30 -16.22
C VAL A 139 1.40 2.40 -15.35
N LEU A 140 1.96 2.60 -14.16
CA LEU A 140 1.60 3.69 -13.28
C LEU A 140 2.61 4.82 -13.45
N ARG A 141 2.16 5.98 -13.91
CA ARG A 141 2.99 7.19 -14.03
C ARG A 141 2.67 8.13 -12.88
N ILE A 142 3.70 8.50 -12.12
CA ILE A 142 3.61 9.46 -11.01
C ILE A 142 4.50 10.65 -11.32
N ASP A 143 3.88 11.82 -11.32
CA ASP A 143 4.49 13.12 -11.56
C ASP A 143 4.62 13.86 -10.23
N ASP A 144 5.84 13.90 -9.69
CA ASP A 144 6.15 14.50 -8.39
C ASP A 144 6.95 15.80 -8.56
N THR A 145 6.73 16.50 -9.68
CA THR A 145 7.39 17.77 -10.00
C THR A 145 6.84 18.94 -9.18
N THR A 146 5.67 18.81 -8.56
CA THR A 146 5.06 19.84 -7.73
C THR A 146 5.32 19.63 -6.24
N THR A 147 5.19 20.70 -5.45
CA THR A 147 5.28 20.65 -3.99
C THR A 147 3.94 20.23 -3.37
N SER A 148 3.98 19.68 -2.15
CA SER A 148 2.84 19.23 -1.35
C SER A 148 1.98 18.09 -1.92
N THR A 149 1.83 17.98 -3.24
CA THR A 149 1.00 16.97 -3.91
C THR A 149 1.73 16.46 -5.15
N ALA A 150 1.58 15.18 -5.46
CA ALA A 150 1.98 14.59 -6.75
C ALA A 150 0.75 14.28 -7.60
N ARG A 151 0.95 14.04 -8.90
CA ARG A 151 -0.10 13.64 -9.85
C ARG A 151 0.13 12.21 -10.31
N MET A 152 -0.95 11.52 -10.66
CA MET A 152 -0.86 10.12 -11.07
C MET A 152 -1.84 9.77 -12.18
N VAL A 153 -1.36 9.01 -13.16
CA VAL A 153 -2.15 8.43 -14.24
C VAL A 153 -1.73 6.97 -14.43
N GLY A 154 -2.71 6.08 -14.54
CA GLY A 154 -2.49 4.73 -15.06
C GLY A 154 -2.57 4.73 -16.59
N TYR A 155 -1.75 3.93 -17.25
CA TYR A 155 -1.79 3.72 -18.70
C TYR A 155 -1.82 2.23 -19.02
N GLU A 156 -2.55 1.83 -20.05
CA GLU A 156 -2.49 0.45 -20.55
C GLU A 156 -1.09 0.11 -21.07
N SER A 157 -0.40 1.09 -21.66
CA SER A 157 1.00 0.99 -22.04
C SER A 157 1.63 2.38 -22.17
N MET A 158 2.97 2.44 -22.09
CA MET A 158 3.75 3.66 -22.35
C MET A 158 4.90 3.34 -23.29
N SER A 159 5.16 4.24 -24.25
CA SER A 159 6.30 4.16 -25.17
C SER A 159 7.47 5.05 -24.74
N ASP A 160 7.18 6.12 -24.02
CA ASP A 160 8.15 7.00 -23.36
C ASP A 160 7.51 7.64 -22.11
N ILE A 161 8.28 8.39 -21.32
CA ILE A 161 7.82 8.97 -20.05
C ILE A 161 6.71 10.03 -20.20
N ASN A 162 6.52 10.60 -21.39
CA ASN A 162 5.50 11.61 -21.71
C ASN A 162 4.38 11.07 -22.61
N THR A 163 4.54 9.88 -23.20
CA THR A 163 3.59 9.30 -24.16
C THR A 163 3.10 7.94 -23.67
N GLY A 164 1.79 7.88 -23.36
CA GLY A 164 1.11 6.64 -22.98
C GLY A 164 -0.22 6.46 -23.72
N ALA A 165 -0.66 5.21 -23.84
CA ALA A 165 -1.92 4.81 -24.44
C ALA A 165 -2.91 4.31 -23.38
N GLY A 166 -4.21 4.53 -23.62
CA GLY A 166 -5.28 4.15 -22.69
C GLY A 166 -5.12 4.74 -21.29
N PRO A 167 -5.09 6.08 -21.12
CA PRO A 167 -4.97 6.70 -19.80
C PRO A 167 -6.22 6.45 -18.95
N PHE A 168 -6.01 6.13 -17.67
CA PHE A 168 -7.05 6.06 -16.65
C PHE A 168 -6.58 6.79 -15.37
N PRO A 169 -7.28 7.86 -14.94
CA PRO A 169 -8.38 8.52 -15.64
C PRO A 169 -7.96 9.14 -16.99
N THR A 170 -8.93 9.35 -17.90
CA THR A 170 -8.69 10.17 -19.09
C THR A 170 -8.54 11.65 -18.71
N THR A 171 -7.94 12.46 -19.59
CA THR A 171 -7.84 13.92 -19.40
C THR A 171 -9.22 14.58 -19.23
N ALA A 172 -10.26 14.05 -19.88
CA ALA A 172 -11.63 14.55 -19.75
C ALA A 172 -12.26 14.19 -18.39
N GLN A 173 -11.85 13.09 -17.78
CA GLN A 173 -12.30 12.70 -16.43
C GLN A 173 -11.56 13.51 -15.36
N VAL A 174 -10.23 13.53 -15.42
CA VAL A 174 -9.40 14.35 -14.52
C VAL A 174 -8.15 14.83 -15.27
N SER A 175 -8.11 16.12 -15.62
CA SER A 175 -6.99 16.70 -16.35
C SER A 175 -5.68 16.58 -15.56
N GLY A 176 -4.69 15.89 -16.13
CA GLY A 176 -3.41 15.60 -15.48
C GLY A 176 -3.45 14.50 -14.42
N GLY A 177 -4.54 13.74 -14.30
CA GLY A 177 -4.63 12.56 -13.44
C GLY A 177 -5.19 12.78 -12.03
N LEU A 178 -5.02 11.79 -11.16
CA LEU A 178 -5.42 11.83 -9.75
C LEU A 178 -4.35 12.54 -8.91
N TYR A 179 -4.75 13.15 -7.79
CA TYR A 179 -3.83 13.77 -6.85
C TYR A 179 -3.38 12.77 -5.79
N LEU A 180 -2.09 12.77 -5.46
CA LEU A 180 -1.51 12.05 -4.33
C LEU A 180 -0.98 13.08 -3.31
N PRO A 181 -1.73 13.37 -2.24
CA PRO A 181 -1.29 14.20 -1.12
C PRO A 181 0.02 13.70 -0.53
N LYS A 182 0.98 14.60 -0.33
CA LYS A 182 2.26 14.30 0.36
C LYS A 182 2.33 15.00 1.71
N SER A 183 2.01 16.29 1.71
CA SER A 183 2.15 17.20 2.85
C SER A 183 1.18 18.37 2.74
N GLU A 184 0.68 18.85 3.87
CA GLU A 184 -0.10 20.09 4.01
C GLU A 184 0.76 21.34 3.83
N LEU A 185 2.07 21.25 4.07
CA LEU A 185 3.03 22.35 3.90
C LEU A 185 4.13 22.02 2.88
N THR A 186 4.60 23.03 2.14
CA THR A 186 5.72 22.94 1.20
C THR A 186 7.07 23.04 1.93
N THR A 187 7.34 22.10 2.84
CA THR A 187 8.55 22.09 3.69
C THR A 187 9.25 20.74 3.64
N SER A 188 10.44 20.66 4.21
CA SER A 188 11.19 19.41 4.43
C SER A 188 10.69 18.60 5.64
N ALA A 189 9.67 19.07 6.37
CA ALA A 189 9.16 18.37 7.54
C ALA A 189 8.60 16.99 7.14
N ALA A 190 9.02 15.96 7.88
CA ALA A 190 8.65 14.58 7.59
C ALA A 190 7.14 14.36 7.76
N ARG A 191 6.56 13.52 6.88
CA ARG A 191 5.18 13.07 6.94
C ARG A 191 5.11 11.55 7.10
N PRO A 192 4.25 11.03 8.00
CA PRO A 192 4.09 9.60 8.16
C PRO A 192 3.55 8.94 6.91
N TRP A 193 4.12 7.79 6.57
CA TRP A 193 3.67 6.98 5.45
C TRP A 193 3.83 5.49 5.76
N ARG A 194 3.01 4.68 5.09
CA ARG A 194 3.12 3.22 5.05
C ARG A 194 2.88 2.75 3.62
N MET A 195 3.50 1.65 3.25
CA MET A 195 3.28 1.05 1.95
C MET A 195 3.30 -0.46 2.00
N TYR A 196 2.36 -1.07 1.30
CA TYR A 196 2.22 -2.52 1.18
C TYR A 196 2.26 -2.85 -0.31
N VAL A 197 3.18 -3.72 -0.70
CA VAL A 197 3.44 -3.99 -2.12
C VAL A 197 3.45 -5.48 -2.36
N THR A 198 2.71 -5.93 -3.37
CA THR A 198 2.79 -7.27 -3.94
C THR A 198 3.49 -7.21 -5.29
N SER A 199 3.59 -8.34 -5.97
CA SER A 199 4.10 -8.41 -7.34
C SER A 199 3.28 -7.60 -8.35
N ARG A 200 2.00 -7.27 -8.05
CA ARG A 200 1.09 -6.60 -8.99
C ARG A 200 0.29 -5.43 -8.43
N ALA A 201 0.23 -5.22 -7.12
CA ALA A 201 -0.48 -4.10 -6.50
C ALA A 201 0.34 -3.35 -5.44
N ILE A 202 0.08 -2.06 -5.28
CA ILE A 202 0.63 -1.19 -4.25
C ILE A 202 -0.52 -0.55 -3.47
N ILE A 203 -0.45 -0.59 -2.14
CA ILE A 203 -1.28 0.19 -1.22
C ILE A 203 -0.36 1.23 -0.55
N LEU A 204 -0.63 2.51 -0.76
CA LEU A 204 0.11 3.63 -0.21
C LEU A 204 -0.76 4.39 0.79
N ALA A 205 -0.37 4.43 2.06
CA ALA A 205 -1.04 5.21 3.09
C ALA A 205 -0.19 6.43 3.46
N ILE A 206 -0.77 7.63 3.43
CA ILE A 206 -0.10 8.89 3.76
C ILE A 206 -0.94 9.68 4.78
N ALA A 207 -0.29 10.17 5.82
CA ALA A 207 -0.84 11.18 6.73
C ALA A 207 -0.19 12.53 6.42
N PRO A 208 -0.81 13.38 5.58
CA PRO A 208 -0.15 14.56 5.03
C PRO A 208 -0.12 15.75 5.99
N ASN A 209 -0.88 15.73 7.08
CA ASN A 209 -0.94 16.83 8.05
C ASN A 209 -0.17 16.51 9.33
N SER A 210 0.77 17.38 9.70
CA SER A 210 1.59 17.23 10.91
C SER A 210 0.80 17.28 12.21
N ALA A 211 -0.34 17.99 12.24
CA ALA A 211 -1.22 18.02 13.41
C ALA A 211 -2.06 16.73 13.53
N GLN A 212 -2.12 15.92 12.48
CA GLN A 212 -2.91 14.68 12.42
C GLN A 212 -2.05 13.51 11.88
N PRO A 213 -0.96 13.13 12.56
CA PRO A 213 0.04 12.19 12.04
C PRO A 213 -0.48 10.74 11.93
N THR A 214 -1.68 10.47 12.42
CA THR A 214 -2.35 9.17 12.35
C THR A 214 -3.61 9.18 11.49
N SER A 215 -3.95 10.31 10.86
CA SER A 215 -5.09 10.41 9.94
C SER A 215 -4.61 10.10 8.52
N TYR A 216 -4.53 8.81 8.19
CA TYR A 216 -4.07 8.37 6.88
C TYR A 216 -5.21 8.41 5.86
N GLY A 217 -4.90 8.82 4.64
CA GLY A 217 -5.63 8.33 3.48
C GLY A 217 -4.82 7.32 2.70
N VAL A 218 -5.53 6.40 2.04
CA VAL A 218 -4.98 5.13 1.57
C VAL A 218 -5.27 4.98 0.09
N TYR A 219 -4.26 4.73 -0.73
CA TYR A 219 -4.40 4.68 -2.18
C TYR A 219 -3.92 3.34 -2.72
N VAL A 220 -4.77 2.69 -3.51
CA VAL A 220 -4.46 1.44 -4.20
C VAL A 220 -4.16 1.69 -5.68
N LEU A 221 -3.13 1.01 -6.15
CA LEU A 221 -2.52 1.14 -7.47
C LEU A 221 -2.17 -0.25 -8.01
N GLY A 222 -2.37 -0.46 -9.30
CA GLY A 222 -2.01 -1.71 -9.97
C GLY A 222 -3.18 -2.68 -10.10
N ASP A 223 -2.87 -3.97 -10.18
CA ASP A 223 -3.88 -4.98 -10.49
C ASP A 223 -4.81 -5.25 -9.30
N PHE A 224 -6.04 -5.64 -9.59
CA PHE A 224 -7.00 -6.10 -8.60
C PHE A 224 -7.48 -7.53 -8.90
N PRO A 225 -7.87 -8.31 -7.86
CA PRO A 225 -8.47 -9.63 -8.05
C PRO A 225 -9.81 -9.50 -8.76
N SER A 226 -9.84 -9.94 -10.02
CA SER A 226 -11.05 -9.88 -10.86
C SER A 226 -11.91 -11.12 -10.66
N ASN A 227 -13.22 -10.93 -10.68
CA ASN A 227 -14.22 -12.01 -10.74
C ASN A 227 -14.26 -12.66 -12.13
N LYS A 228 -13.66 -12.02 -13.15
CA LYS A 228 -13.46 -12.63 -14.46
C LYS A 228 -12.23 -13.55 -14.43
N GLY A 229 -12.38 -14.75 -15.00
CA GLY A 229 -11.27 -15.72 -15.07
C GLY A 229 -10.03 -15.20 -15.83
N VAL A 230 -10.24 -14.44 -16.92
CA VAL A 230 -9.18 -13.71 -17.63
C VAL A 230 -9.60 -12.25 -17.76
N ASP A 231 -8.82 -11.35 -17.17
CA ASP A 231 -9.10 -9.93 -17.18
C ASP A 231 -7.86 -9.08 -17.48
N PRO A 232 -7.58 -8.79 -18.76
CA PRO A 232 -6.39 -8.03 -19.15
C PRO A 232 -6.47 -6.55 -18.73
N TYR A 233 -7.62 -6.09 -18.25
CA TYR A 233 -7.84 -4.70 -17.82
C TYR A 233 -8.18 -4.61 -16.34
N ALA A 234 -7.80 -5.61 -15.53
CA ALA A 234 -7.99 -5.61 -14.09
C ALA A 234 -6.94 -4.76 -13.36
N CYS A 235 -6.78 -3.50 -13.78
CA CYS A 235 -5.86 -2.54 -13.16
C CYS A 235 -6.63 -1.29 -12.73
N ILE A 236 -6.32 -0.77 -11.54
CA ILE A 236 -6.91 0.43 -10.95
C ILE A 236 -5.84 1.44 -10.53
N VAL A 237 -6.25 2.71 -10.48
CA VAL A 237 -5.57 3.76 -9.74
C VAL A 237 -6.58 4.49 -8.87
N SER A 238 -6.14 4.90 -7.68
CA SER A 238 -6.96 5.68 -6.77
C SER A 238 -6.17 6.82 -6.14
N GLY A 239 -6.84 7.94 -5.91
CA GLY A 239 -6.25 9.22 -5.55
C GLY A 239 -7.30 10.30 -5.34
N GLY A 240 -6.88 11.50 -4.92
CA GLY A 240 -7.76 12.64 -4.79
C GLY A 240 -8.29 13.15 -6.13
N GLY A 241 -9.55 13.60 -6.15
CA GLY A 241 -10.19 14.26 -7.29
C GLY A 241 -9.82 15.75 -7.41
N THR A 242 -10.56 16.53 -8.20
CA THR A 242 -10.34 17.97 -8.32
C THR A 242 -10.61 18.69 -6.99
N GLY A 243 -9.76 19.66 -6.62
CA GLY A 243 -9.94 20.46 -5.38
C GLY A 243 -9.30 19.88 -4.10
N VAL A 244 -8.32 18.99 -4.23
CA VAL A 244 -7.55 18.42 -3.10
C VAL A 244 -6.80 19.49 -2.30
N THR A 245 -7.10 19.59 -1.00
CA THR A 245 -6.35 20.36 -0.01
C THR A 245 -5.76 19.44 1.06
N ASN A 246 -4.43 19.35 1.12
CA ASN A 246 -3.76 18.41 2.04
C ASN A 246 -3.86 18.79 3.53
N GLY A 247 -4.50 19.93 3.86
CA GLY A 247 -4.57 20.49 5.21
C GLY A 247 -5.95 20.47 5.88
N THR A 248 -7.07 20.53 5.15
CA THR A 248 -8.38 20.83 5.77
C THR A 248 -9.63 20.24 5.07
N GLY A 249 -9.53 19.57 3.91
CA GLY A 249 -10.71 19.16 3.12
C GLY A 249 -11.07 17.66 3.14
N SER A 250 -12.38 17.34 3.07
CA SER A 250 -12.92 15.97 3.04
C SER A 250 -12.84 15.30 1.64
N THR A 251 -12.95 16.07 0.56
CA THR A 251 -12.94 15.58 -0.84
C THR A 251 -11.57 15.05 -1.29
N VAL A 252 -10.52 15.28 -0.48
CA VAL A 252 -9.14 14.84 -0.73
C VAL A 252 -9.01 13.32 -0.80
N TRP A 253 -9.93 12.62 -0.15
CA TRP A 253 -9.89 11.19 0.07
C TRP A 253 -11.01 10.42 -0.63
N ASP A 254 -11.67 11.00 -1.65
CA ASP A 254 -12.72 10.27 -2.39
C ASP A 254 -12.14 9.02 -3.09
N GLY A 255 -10.86 9.07 -3.48
CA GLY A 255 -10.10 7.91 -3.93
C GLY A 255 -9.59 7.00 -2.82
N SER A 256 -9.66 7.40 -1.55
CA SER A 256 -9.12 6.59 -0.46
C SER A 256 -9.78 5.21 -0.41
N ALA A 257 -8.96 4.17 -0.33
CA ALA A 257 -9.35 2.78 -0.16
C ALA A 257 -10.12 2.56 1.13
N ALA A 258 -9.94 3.44 2.12
CA ALA A 258 -10.59 3.40 3.41
C ALA A 258 -12.04 3.91 3.39
N VAL A 259 -12.48 4.49 2.28
CA VAL A 259 -13.80 5.10 2.13
C VAL A 259 -14.68 4.19 1.27
N SER A 260 -15.83 3.80 1.81
CA SER A 260 -16.93 3.24 1.02
C SER A 260 -17.73 4.39 0.40
N PHE A 261 -18.10 4.25 -0.87
CA PHE A 261 -18.63 5.36 -1.68
C PHE A 261 -19.69 4.89 -2.69
N PRO A 262 -20.86 4.38 -2.24
CA PRO A 262 -21.80 3.66 -3.10
C PRO A 262 -22.67 4.53 -4.04
N ALA A 263 -22.72 5.85 -3.85
CA ALA A 263 -23.73 6.69 -4.53
C ALA A 263 -23.20 7.97 -5.19
N SER A 264 -21.89 8.21 -5.21
CA SER A 264 -21.33 9.48 -5.70
C SER A 264 -20.65 9.33 -7.07
N THR A 265 -20.75 10.39 -7.87
CA THR A 265 -20.20 10.50 -9.22
C THR A 265 -18.82 11.17 -9.27
N ASN A 266 -18.31 11.65 -8.12
CA ASN A 266 -16.94 12.15 -8.01
C ASN A 266 -15.99 10.98 -7.79
N PHE A 267 -15.66 10.27 -8.88
CA PHE A 267 -14.78 9.11 -8.79
C PHE A 267 -13.35 9.55 -8.51
N GLY A 268 -12.82 9.18 -7.34
CA GLY A 268 -11.39 9.24 -7.03
C GLY A 268 -10.66 7.91 -7.33
N CYS A 269 -11.34 6.96 -7.98
CA CYS A 269 -10.80 5.66 -8.35
C CYS A 269 -11.24 5.33 -9.78
N TYR A 270 -10.30 4.85 -10.61
CA TYR A 270 -10.54 4.53 -12.01
C TYR A 270 -9.90 3.20 -12.37
N ALA A 271 -10.56 2.43 -13.23
CA ALA A 271 -10.02 1.22 -13.84
C ALA A 271 -9.68 1.48 -15.30
N ALA A 272 -8.72 0.73 -15.84
CA ALA A 272 -8.27 0.86 -17.22
C ALA A 272 -9.43 0.79 -18.23
N ARG A 273 -10.33 -0.19 -18.06
CA ARG A 273 -11.54 -0.37 -18.87
C ARG A 273 -12.68 -0.98 -18.05
N GLY A 274 -13.88 -1.04 -18.61
CA GLY A 274 -14.98 -1.87 -18.10
C GLY A 274 -14.84 -3.36 -18.42
N ALA A 275 -15.74 -4.19 -17.89
CA ALA A 275 -15.67 -5.66 -17.99
C ALA A 275 -15.62 -6.19 -19.43
N LEU A 276 -16.28 -5.53 -20.39
CA LEU A 276 -16.30 -5.95 -21.79
C LEU A 276 -15.01 -5.59 -22.56
N GLY A 277 -14.10 -4.79 -21.98
CA GLY A 277 -12.88 -4.32 -22.64
C GLY A 277 -13.10 -3.27 -23.74
N ILE A 278 -14.34 -2.88 -23.99
CA ILE A 278 -14.72 -1.84 -24.96
C ILE A 278 -14.63 -0.47 -24.30
N GLY A 279 -14.19 0.54 -25.06
CA GLY A 279 -14.09 1.92 -24.59
C GLY A 279 -12.73 2.22 -23.93
N GLY A 280 -12.75 2.93 -22.82
CA GLY A 280 -11.56 3.31 -22.06
C GLY A 280 -11.86 3.39 -20.56
N SER A 281 -11.11 4.24 -19.86
CA SER A 281 -11.20 4.41 -18.40
C SER A 281 -12.62 4.52 -17.86
N VAL A 282 -12.91 3.75 -16.80
CA VAL A 282 -14.21 3.74 -16.12
C VAL A 282 -14.04 4.11 -14.66
N GLY A 283 -14.92 4.98 -14.15
CA GLY A 283 -14.98 5.31 -12.73
C GLY A 283 -15.36 4.10 -11.88
N VAL A 284 -14.76 3.98 -10.71
CA VAL A 284 -14.89 2.83 -9.82
C VAL A 284 -15.55 3.27 -8.52
N MET A 285 -16.62 2.57 -8.14
CA MET A 285 -17.21 2.67 -6.80
C MET A 285 -16.63 1.57 -5.92
N LYS A 286 -16.24 1.94 -4.71
CA LYS A 286 -15.74 1.02 -3.67
C LYS A 286 -16.87 0.76 -2.69
N LEU A 287 -17.22 -0.50 -2.50
CA LEU A 287 -18.35 -0.92 -1.68
C LEU A 287 -17.83 -1.81 -0.56
N GLY A 288 -17.63 -1.24 0.63
CA GLY A 288 -17.31 -2.07 1.78
C GLY A 288 -18.56 -2.76 2.34
N PRO A 289 -18.39 -3.82 3.16
CA PRO A 289 -19.47 -4.67 3.63
C PRO A 289 -20.43 -3.88 4.50
N LEU A 290 -21.74 -3.98 4.27
CA LEU A 290 -22.78 -3.28 5.04
C LEU A 290 -22.64 -1.74 5.04
N ALA A 291 -21.87 -1.15 4.13
CA ALA A 291 -21.74 0.29 4.05
C ALA A 291 -23.08 0.95 3.70
N GLY A 292 -23.42 2.03 4.41
CA GLY A 292 -24.59 2.87 4.13
C GLY A 292 -24.48 3.63 2.81
N VAL A 293 -25.46 4.46 2.50
CA VAL A 293 -25.62 5.12 1.17
C VAL A 293 -24.69 6.33 0.92
N THR A 294 -23.89 6.75 1.89
CA THR A 294 -23.03 7.93 1.81
C THR A 294 -21.55 7.60 1.97
N ARG A 295 -20.70 8.59 1.68
CA ARG A 295 -19.26 8.57 1.97
C ARG A 295 -19.01 8.19 3.42
N VAL A 296 -18.29 7.10 3.65
CA VAL A 296 -17.93 6.72 5.03
C VAL A 296 -16.64 5.93 5.16
N PHE A 297 -15.86 6.25 6.19
CA PHE A 297 -14.61 5.56 6.50
C PHE A 297 -14.87 4.23 7.22
N SER A 298 -14.20 3.16 6.79
CA SER A 298 -14.14 1.89 7.52
C SER A 298 -13.99 2.11 9.02
N GLY A 299 -14.74 1.40 9.83
CA GLY A 299 -14.60 1.48 11.27
C GLY A 299 -15.22 2.71 11.94
N ALA A 300 -15.86 3.60 11.18
CA ALA A 300 -16.52 4.80 11.70
C ALA A 300 -17.91 4.49 12.27
N VAL A 301 -18.41 5.38 13.15
CA VAL A 301 -19.75 5.25 13.77
C VAL A 301 -20.87 5.25 12.75
N THR A 302 -20.72 6.03 11.68
CA THR A 302 -21.72 6.17 10.62
C THR A 302 -21.58 5.12 9.50
N TYR A 303 -20.69 4.15 9.66
CA TYR A 303 -20.34 3.21 8.59
C TYR A 303 -21.50 2.29 8.18
N PRO A 304 -22.13 1.53 9.11
CA PRO A 304 -23.37 0.85 8.81
C PRO A 304 -24.56 1.80 9.01
N LEU A 305 -25.76 1.37 8.58
CA LEU A 305 -27.03 1.88 9.11
C LEU A 305 -27.19 1.46 10.61
N ALA A 306 -26.35 2.04 11.45
CA ALA A 306 -26.43 2.30 12.90
C ALA A 306 -26.70 1.17 13.92
N THR A 307 -26.42 -0.11 13.66
CA THR A 307 -26.76 -1.19 14.64
C THR A 307 -25.65 -2.15 15.04
N LEU A 308 -24.54 -2.22 14.30
CA LEU A 308 -23.49 -3.20 14.58
C LEU A 308 -22.43 -2.62 15.54
N THR A 309 -22.36 -3.15 16.76
CA THR A 309 -21.39 -2.72 17.78
C THR A 309 -20.07 -3.49 17.71
N PHE A 310 -18.99 -2.90 18.23
CA PHE A 310 -17.74 -3.61 18.52
C PHE A 310 -17.54 -3.74 20.05
N PRO A 311 -17.18 -4.93 20.57
CA PRO A 311 -17.20 -6.22 19.88
C PRO A 311 -18.61 -6.63 19.43
N ASN A 312 -18.70 -7.58 18.50
CA ASN A 312 -20.01 -8.11 18.10
C ASN A 312 -20.65 -8.88 19.28
N PRO A 313 -21.89 -8.56 19.73
CA PRO A 313 -22.44 -9.13 20.97
C PRO A 313 -22.59 -10.66 20.97
N SER A 314 -22.83 -11.25 19.80
CA SER A 314 -23.09 -12.69 19.69
C SER A 314 -21.82 -13.56 19.83
N ASP A 315 -20.64 -13.04 19.51
CA ASP A 315 -19.41 -13.84 19.43
C ASP A 315 -18.13 -13.08 19.79
N ASN A 316 -18.26 -11.86 20.32
CA ASN A 316 -17.17 -10.96 20.69
C ASN A 316 -16.14 -10.68 19.58
N SER A 317 -16.53 -10.82 18.31
CA SER A 317 -15.62 -10.69 17.18
C SER A 317 -15.48 -9.27 16.63
N LEU A 318 -14.34 -9.02 16.00
CA LEU A 318 -14.16 -7.99 14.97
C LEU A 318 -14.72 -8.50 13.64
N ARG A 319 -15.63 -7.75 13.03
CA ARG A 319 -16.16 -8.03 11.69
C ARG A 319 -15.32 -7.30 10.66
N LEU A 320 -14.82 -8.06 9.69
CA LEU A 320 -14.13 -7.56 8.51
C LEU A 320 -14.80 -8.13 7.26
N GLY A 321 -14.72 -7.40 6.16
CA GLY A 321 -15.07 -7.90 4.83
C GLY A 321 -14.28 -7.18 3.75
N PRO A 322 -14.12 -7.82 2.58
CA PRO A 322 -13.44 -7.20 1.45
C PRO A 322 -14.21 -5.96 0.97
N VAL A 323 -13.53 -5.12 0.20
CA VAL A 323 -14.15 -3.96 -0.46
C VAL A 323 -14.40 -4.31 -1.92
N ASP A 324 -15.66 -4.43 -2.31
CA ASP A 324 -16.04 -4.75 -3.68
C ASP A 324 -15.82 -3.55 -4.62
N LEU A 325 -15.44 -3.85 -5.85
CA LEU A 325 -15.24 -2.89 -6.93
C LEU A 325 -16.43 -2.96 -7.89
N TYR A 326 -17.27 -1.94 -7.84
CA TYR A 326 -18.35 -1.76 -8.80
C TYR A 326 -17.88 -0.86 -9.96
N ILE A 327 -17.80 -1.44 -11.15
CA ILE A 327 -17.18 -0.84 -12.34
C ILE A 327 -18.13 -0.96 -13.52
N GLY A 328 -18.75 0.16 -13.92
CA GLY A 328 -19.58 0.21 -15.13
C GLY A 328 -20.79 -0.73 -15.11
N GLY A 329 -21.42 -0.95 -13.95
CA GLY A 329 -22.56 -1.86 -13.81
C GLY A 329 -22.24 -3.25 -13.27
N ASP A 330 -20.96 -3.55 -13.04
CA ASP A 330 -20.48 -4.89 -12.70
C ASP A 330 -19.72 -4.90 -11.36
N LEU A 331 -20.01 -5.88 -10.50
CA LEU A 331 -19.17 -6.20 -9.34
C LEU A 331 -17.97 -7.01 -9.83
N ARG A 332 -16.96 -6.30 -10.33
CA ARG A 332 -15.89 -6.89 -11.15
C ARG A 332 -14.76 -7.51 -10.34
N GLY A 333 -14.66 -7.20 -9.05
CA GLY A 333 -13.58 -7.70 -8.21
C GLY A 333 -13.58 -7.04 -6.84
N VAL A 334 -12.46 -7.14 -6.14
CA VAL A 334 -12.26 -6.55 -4.81
C VAL A 334 -11.00 -5.71 -4.77
N LEU A 335 -10.90 -4.76 -3.84
CA LEU A 335 -9.62 -4.09 -3.59
C LEU A 335 -8.59 -5.12 -3.07
N PRO A 336 -7.38 -5.15 -3.64
CA PRO A 336 -6.34 -6.06 -3.21
C PRO A 336 -5.92 -5.77 -1.78
N GLY A 337 -6.05 -6.76 -0.89
CA GLY A 337 -5.54 -6.70 0.49
C GLY A 337 -6.28 -5.76 1.44
N VAL A 338 -7.30 -5.04 0.99
CA VAL A 338 -8.02 -4.02 1.77
C VAL A 338 -9.31 -4.59 2.35
N TYR A 339 -9.47 -4.45 3.67
CA TYR A 339 -10.63 -4.93 4.41
C TYR A 339 -11.25 -3.82 5.25
N HIS A 340 -12.56 -3.71 5.13
CA HIS A 340 -13.35 -2.76 5.88
C HIS A 340 -14.00 -3.45 7.09
N SER A 341 -14.13 -2.69 8.18
CA SER A 341 -14.97 -3.07 9.31
C SER A 341 -16.27 -2.27 9.30
N PRO A 342 -17.44 -2.94 9.40
CA PRO A 342 -18.70 -2.28 9.60
C PRO A 342 -18.99 -1.87 11.05
N GLN A 343 -18.08 -2.12 11.99
CA GLN A 343 -18.26 -1.79 13.39
C GLN A 343 -17.55 -0.47 13.75
N PRO A 344 -18.01 0.30 14.76
CA PRO A 344 -17.43 1.57 15.17
C PRO A 344 -16.12 1.42 15.98
N VAL A 345 -15.10 0.80 15.39
CA VAL A 345 -13.83 0.47 16.05
C VAL A 345 -12.92 1.67 16.30
N ALA A 346 -13.17 2.82 15.65
CA ALA A 346 -12.35 4.02 15.83
C ALA A 346 -12.58 4.72 17.18
N MET A 347 -13.81 4.68 17.73
CA MET A 347 -14.19 5.48 18.92
C MET A 347 -13.52 5.03 20.21
N GLY A 348 -13.12 3.76 20.33
CA GLY A 348 -12.52 3.24 21.56
C GLY A 348 -10.99 3.20 21.56
N GLY A 349 -10.34 3.67 20.48
CA GLY A 349 -8.88 3.56 20.34
C GLY A 349 -8.39 2.10 20.40
N TYR A 350 -9.24 1.14 20.02
CA TYR A 350 -8.98 -0.29 20.17
C TYR A 350 -7.81 -0.79 19.31
N PHE A 351 -7.51 -0.06 18.23
CA PHE A 351 -6.46 -0.39 17.28
C PHE A 351 -5.55 0.80 17.00
N GLY A 352 -4.26 0.65 17.31
CA GLY A 352 -3.22 1.59 16.93
C GLY A 352 -2.75 1.38 15.49
N VAL A 353 -2.20 2.42 14.86
CA VAL A 353 -1.61 2.32 13.52
C VAL A 353 -0.47 1.31 13.52
N GLY A 354 -0.55 0.29 12.66
CA GLY A 354 0.44 -0.78 12.57
C GLY A 354 0.23 -1.93 13.56
N GLN A 355 -0.81 -1.87 14.38
CA GLN A 355 -1.19 -2.99 15.23
C GLN A 355 -1.64 -4.15 14.34
N ARG A 356 -1.09 -5.35 14.61
CA ARG A 356 -1.44 -6.56 13.88
C ARG A 356 -2.40 -7.42 14.67
N VAL A 357 -3.40 -7.96 13.98
CA VAL A 357 -4.44 -8.83 14.51
C VAL A 357 -4.43 -10.12 13.70
N ALA A 358 -4.37 -11.25 14.40
CA ALA A 358 -4.49 -12.55 13.76
C ALA A 358 -5.94 -12.79 13.32
N GLY A 359 -6.11 -13.22 12.08
CA GLY A 359 -7.40 -13.63 11.55
C GLY A 359 -7.87 -14.94 12.18
N GLN A 360 -9.19 -15.08 12.27
CA GLN A 360 -9.87 -16.27 12.80
C GLN A 360 -10.99 -16.69 11.84
N GLY A 361 -11.50 -17.91 11.99
CA GLY A 361 -12.57 -18.44 11.14
C GLY A 361 -12.15 -18.46 9.67
N VAL A 362 -12.92 -17.79 8.80
CA VAL A 362 -12.61 -17.67 7.36
C VAL A 362 -11.29 -16.94 7.07
N TYR A 363 -10.72 -16.26 8.07
CA TYR A 363 -9.44 -15.58 7.99
C TYR A 363 -8.31 -16.28 8.75
N GLU A 364 -8.51 -17.53 9.19
CA GLU A 364 -7.45 -18.30 9.86
C GLU A 364 -6.17 -18.33 9.02
N GLY A 365 -5.03 -18.11 9.68
CA GLY A 365 -3.71 -18.02 9.02
C GLY A 365 -3.41 -16.66 8.36
N ARG A 366 -4.37 -15.72 8.31
CA ARG A 366 -4.13 -14.34 7.87
C ARG A 366 -3.74 -13.45 9.04
N VAL A 367 -3.02 -12.38 8.75
CA VAL A 367 -2.69 -11.30 9.70
C VAL A 367 -3.08 -9.98 9.08
N PHE A 368 -3.86 -9.19 9.82
CA PHE A 368 -4.31 -7.88 9.39
C PHE A 368 -3.59 -6.79 10.16
N GLU A 369 -3.12 -5.77 9.47
CA GLU A 369 -2.55 -4.57 10.06
C GLU A 369 -3.59 -3.44 10.04
N ALA A 370 -3.83 -2.83 11.20
CA ALA A 370 -4.76 -1.74 11.37
C ALA A 370 -4.14 -0.40 10.94
N ILE A 371 -4.91 0.40 10.20
CA ILE A 371 -4.55 1.73 9.75
C ILE A 371 -5.64 2.70 10.18
N SER A 372 -5.30 3.59 11.10
CA SER A 372 -6.15 4.73 11.46
C SER A 372 -6.31 5.64 10.24
N VAL A 373 -7.55 5.99 9.91
CA VAL A 373 -7.90 6.75 8.71
C VAL A 373 -8.80 7.92 9.05
N GLY A 374 -8.79 8.95 8.22
CA GLY A 374 -9.63 10.12 8.42
C GLY A 374 -9.35 11.21 7.40
N ASP A 375 -10.04 12.35 7.58
CA ASP A 375 -9.80 13.54 6.78
C ASP A 375 -8.46 14.21 7.17
N PRO A 376 -7.75 14.89 6.25
CA PRO A 376 -6.36 15.28 6.44
C PRO A 376 -6.19 16.30 7.58
N GLY A 377 -7.13 17.22 7.74
CA GLY A 377 -7.15 18.19 8.84
C GLY A 377 -7.90 17.75 10.08
N GLY A 378 -8.54 16.57 10.03
CA GLY A 378 -9.35 16.03 11.11
C GLY A 378 -8.63 14.92 11.88
N PRO A 379 -9.07 14.63 13.12
CA PRO A 379 -8.63 13.42 13.80
C PRO A 379 -9.03 12.19 12.97
N SER A 380 -8.36 11.06 13.23
CA SER A 380 -8.80 9.78 12.68
C SER A 380 -10.24 9.49 13.12
N THR A 381 -11.08 9.11 12.16
CA THR A 381 -12.50 8.81 12.35
C THR A 381 -12.85 7.36 12.03
N GLY A 382 -11.89 6.60 11.49
CA GLY A 382 -12.07 5.23 11.07
C GLY A 382 -10.80 4.39 11.25
N VAL A 383 -10.93 3.08 11.05
CA VAL A 383 -9.82 2.13 10.96
C VAL A 383 -10.05 1.22 9.74
N LEU A 384 -9.08 1.20 8.85
CA LEU A 384 -8.98 0.24 7.74
C LEU A 384 -8.05 -0.92 8.15
N PHE A 385 -8.28 -2.11 7.62
CA PHE A 385 -7.40 -3.26 7.84
C PHE A 385 -6.76 -3.71 6.52
N VAL A 386 -5.45 -3.98 6.55
CA VAL A 386 -4.69 -4.49 5.41
C VAL A 386 -4.20 -5.90 5.71
N ASP A 387 -4.50 -6.89 4.84
CA ASP A 387 -3.93 -8.25 4.95
C ASP A 387 -2.43 -8.18 4.62
N VAL A 388 -1.56 -8.42 5.61
CA VAL A 388 -0.09 -8.41 5.42
C VAL A 388 0.48 -9.81 5.15
N THR A 389 -0.36 -10.85 5.13
CA THR A 389 0.04 -12.22 4.80
C THR A 389 0.06 -12.43 3.29
N GLY A 390 -1.04 -12.08 2.61
CA GLY A 390 -1.25 -12.36 1.19
C GLY A 390 -1.15 -13.86 0.84
N PRO A 391 -1.01 -14.22 -0.45
CA PRO A 391 -1.21 -13.35 -1.60
C PRO A 391 -2.64 -12.81 -1.64
N TRP A 392 -2.84 -11.69 -2.33
CA TRP A 392 -4.14 -11.02 -2.43
C TRP A 392 -4.97 -11.51 -3.62
N GLY A 393 -4.52 -12.55 -4.34
CA GLY A 393 -5.03 -12.87 -5.69
C GLY A 393 -4.36 -12.04 -6.79
N VAL A 394 -3.49 -11.11 -6.39
CA VAL A 394 -2.59 -10.28 -7.22
C VAL A 394 -1.17 -10.27 -6.69
#